data_AF-A0A090WFZ3-F1
#
_entry.id   AF-A0A090WFZ3-F1
#
_cell.length_a   1.000
_cell.length_b   1.000
_cell.length_c   1.000
_cell.angle_alpha   90.00
_cell.angle_beta   90.00
_cell.angle_gamma   90.00
#
_symmetry.space_group_name_H-M   'P 1'
#
loop_
_entity.id
_entity.type
_entity.pdbx_description
1 polymer ?
#
loop_
_entity_poly.entity_id
_entity_poly.type
_entity_poly.pdbx_seq_one_letter_code
_entity_poly.pdbx_strand_id
1 'polypeptide(L)'
;MYSLAIVGLGPRGLYALESLFVTLSRKRHKIIPKVALIESQTEIGCGSAWSIHQPDANTINISDRDLVELPEREIINGDGYFITAFPSFIDWVRDNYNHELDDNKDTYFERNVMGRYLHQRARTIIDPLIKQDVVTLINARATSLKIVDKITEIDFENDQHQSIHVQHTLLTTGHLPEEKSKQDEEFSHHANQFSDVFFIHNPYSKKAYNQYNQLHHVAIKGMGLSMIDIVYLCIARLNGEFKTSNQEPFLSYDHHSKSDLKIYPFSLDGLPVIPKPLGKK
;
A
#
# COMPACT_ATOMS: atom_id res chain seq x y z
N MET A 1 30.32 -8.43 -14.10
CA MET A 1 29.67 -8.21 -12.80
C MET A 1 28.18 -8.45 -13.01
N TYR A 2 27.53 -9.28 -12.17
CA TYR A 2 26.09 -9.48 -12.27
C TYR A 2 25.36 -8.29 -11.66
N SER A 3 24.43 -7.67 -12.39
CA SER A 3 23.66 -6.51 -11.92
C SER A 3 22.16 -6.66 -12.14
N LEU A 4 21.39 -6.26 -11.13
CA LEU A 4 19.94 -6.29 -11.10
C LEU A 4 19.41 -4.90 -10.70
N ALA A 5 18.41 -4.38 -11.40
CA ALA A 5 17.56 -3.31 -10.89
C ALA A 5 16.20 -3.87 -10.44
N ILE A 6 15.70 -3.41 -9.29
CA ILE A 6 14.30 -3.60 -8.87
C ILE A 6 13.65 -2.22 -8.88
N VAL A 7 12.68 -2.02 -9.80
CA VAL A 7 11.99 -0.75 -9.99
C VAL A 7 10.64 -0.78 -9.29
N GLY A 8 10.49 0.04 -8.25
CA GLY A 8 9.37 0.02 -7.31
C GLY A 8 9.69 -0.87 -6.13
N LEU A 9 9.69 -0.30 -4.93
CA LEU A 9 10.05 -0.98 -3.68
C LEU A 9 8.85 -1.01 -2.73
N GLY A 10 7.67 -1.31 -3.26
CA GLY A 10 6.52 -1.72 -2.45
C GLY A 10 6.65 -3.18 -1.97
N PRO A 11 5.54 -3.81 -1.52
CA PRO A 11 5.57 -5.14 -0.92
C PRO A 11 6.14 -6.21 -1.85
N ARG A 12 5.86 -6.12 -3.15
CA ARG A 12 6.37 -7.06 -4.16
C ARG A 12 7.89 -6.89 -4.39
N GLY A 13 8.38 -5.66 -4.40
CA GLY A 13 9.81 -5.37 -4.53
C GLY A 13 10.59 -5.86 -3.32
N LEU A 14 10.04 -5.61 -2.11
CA LEU A 14 10.58 -6.14 -0.86
C LEU A 14 10.62 -7.67 -0.86
N TYR A 15 9.51 -8.32 -1.18
CA TYR A 15 9.43 -9.79 -1.22
C TYR A 15 10.41 -10.40 -2.22
N ALA A 16 10.57 -9.78 -3.40
CA ALA A 16 11.53 -10.21 -4.40
C ALA A 16 12.98 -10.09 -3.90
N LEU A 17 13.31 -8.99 -3.21
CA LEU A 17 14.62 -8.79 -2.59
C LEU A 17 14.89 -9.85 -1.52
N GLU A 18 13.96 -10.07 -0.60
CA GLU A 18 14.08 -11.10 0.44
C GLU A 18 14.26 -12.49 -0.19
N SER A 19 13.44 -12.84 -1.17
CA SER A 19 13.51 -14.12 -1.89
C SER A 19 14.87 -14.32 -2.59
N LEU A 20 15.43 -13.27 -3.17
CA LEU A 20 16.75 -13.31 -3.79
C LEU A 20 17.82 -13.65 -2.76
N PHE A 21 17.89 -12.93 -1.65
CA PHE A 21 18.92 -13.12 -0.64
C PHE A 21 18.75 -14.43 0.16
N VAL A 22 17.52 -14.86 0.42
CA VAL A 22 17.25 -16.22 0.94
C VAL A 22 17.79 -17.27 -0.03
N THR A 23 17.52 -17.13 -1.33
CA THR A 23 17.98 -18.09 -2.33
C THR A 23 19.51 -18.11 -2.48
N LEU A 24 20.15 -16.95 -2.38
CA LEU A 24 21.61 -16.83 -2.45
C LEU A 24 22.27 -17.44 -1.20
N SER A 25 21.71 -17.26 -0.01
CA SER A 25 22.26 -17.81 1.24
C SER A 25 22.33 -19.34 1.27
N ARG A 26 21.43 -20.02 0.54
CA ARG A 26 21.33 -21.49 0.49
C ARG A 26 22.26 -22.14 -0.53
N LYS A 27 22.98 -21.37 -1.35
CA LYS A 27 23.79 -21.91 -2.46
C LYS A 27 25.28 -21.72 -2.19
N ARG A 28 26.05 -22.82 -2.18
CA ARG A 28 27.52 -22.77 -2.04
C ARG A 28 28.17 -22.22 -3.32
N HIS A 29 29.01 -21.20 -3.18
CA HIS A 29 29.84 -20.57 -4.23
C HIS A 29 29.07 -19.77 -5.30
N LYS A 30 28.62 -18.55 -4.95
CA LYS A 30 27.95 -17.66 -5.90
C LYS A 30 28.50 -16.24 -5.94
N ILE A 31 28.46 -15.67 -7.13
CA ILE A 31 28.62 -14.24 -7.34
C ILE A 31 27.34 -13.56 -6.84
N ILE A 32 27.47 -12.68 -5.86
CA ILE A 32 26.39 -11.84 -5.37
C ILE A 32 26.18 -10.73 -6.40
N PRO A 33 24.96 -10.53 -6.92
CA PRO A 33 24.70 -9.44 -7.83
C PRO A 33 24.77 -8.09 -7.10
N LYS A 34 25.26 -7.05 -7.78
CA LYS A 34 24.99 -5.68 -7.37
C LYS A 34 23.52 -5.37 -7.65
N VAL A 35 22.79 -4.89 -6.65
CA VAL A 35 21.36 -4.63 -6.77
C VAL A 35 21.08 -3.13 -6.65
N ALA A 36 20.51 -2.53 -7.69
CA ALA A 36 19.95 -1.18 -7.62
C ALA A 36 18.47 -1.27 -7.24
N LEU A 37 18.09 -0.70 -6.10
CA LEU A 37 16.69 -0.53 -5.72
C LEU A 37 16.26 0.88 -6.12
N ILE A 38 15.22 1.00 -6.93
CA ILE A 38 14.72 2.29 -7.42
C ILE A 38 13.35 2.51 -6.83
N GLU A 39 13.21 3.54 -6.00
CA GLU A 39 11.94 3.92 -5.37
C GLU A 39 11.83 5.44 -5.25
N SER A 40 10.72 5.99 -5.71
CA SER A 40 10.43 7.41 -5.60
C SER A 40 10.00 7.85 -4.19
N GLN A 41 9.40 6.95 -3.42
CA GLN A 41 8.90 7.23 -2.07
C GLN A 41 10.02 7.13 -1.03
N THR A 42 9.94 7.97 -0.01
CA THR A 42 10.84 7.93 1.16
C THR A 42 10.62 6.68 2.01
N GLU A 43 9.36 6.24 2.12
CA GLU A 43 8.92 5.08 2.87
C GLU A 43 9.01 3.83 1.99
N ILE A 44 10.19 3.23 1.98
CA ILE A 44 10.45 1.98 1.27
C ILE A 44 9.69 0.80 1.88
N GLY A 45 9.45 -0.24 1.10
CA GLY A 45 8.84 -1.51 1.53
C GLY A 45 7.32 -1.54 1.49
N CYS A 46 6.66 -0.42 1.80
CA CYS A 46 5.19 -0.38 1.92
C CYS A 46 4.47 0.01 0.62
N GLY A 47 5.08 0.87 -0.22
CA GLY A 47 4.42 1.44 -1.39
C GLY A 47 3.19 2.31 -1.06
N SER A 48 2.53 2.85 -2.08
CA SER A 48 1.41 3.78 -1.89
C SER A 48 0.19 3.15 -1.21
N ALA A 49 -0.13 1.90 -1.56
CA ALA A 49 -1.29 1.17 -1.04
C ALA A 49 -1.24 0.97 0.49
N TRP A 50 -0.04 0.97 1.07
CA TRP A 50 0.19 0.83 2.52
C TRP A 50 0.99 2.02 3.07
N SER A 51 0.85 3.21 2.47
CA SER A 51 1.57 4.39 2.95
C SER A 51 1.30 4.62 4.45
N ILE A 52 2.37 4.87 5.22
CA ILE A 52 2.28 5.16 6.66
C ILE A 52 1.52 6.45 6.98
N HIS A 53 1.26 7.28 5.96
CA HIS A 53 0.54 8.54 6.08
C HIS A 53 -0.95 8.41 5.72
N GLN A 54 -1.44 7.18 5.47
CA GLN A 54 -2.87 6.98 5.28
C GLN A 54 -3.64 7.23 6.60
N PRO A 55 -4.85 7.80 6.53
CA PRO A 55 -5.72 7.97 7.69
C PRO A 55 -6.09 6.63 8.34
N ASP A 56 -6.35 6.65 9.64
CA ASP A 56 -6.78 5.46 10.41
C ASP A 56 -8.13 4.92 9.94
N ALA A 57 -8.94 5.74 9.27
CA ALA A 57 -10.21 5.33 8.66
C ALA A 57 -10.04 4.28 7.55
N ASN A 58 -8.85 4.15 6.95
CA ASN A 58 -8.58 3.19 5.90
C ASN A 58 -8.06 1.88 6.52
N THR A 59 -8.87 0.82 6.44
CA THR A 59 -8.50 -0.51 6.95
C THR A 59 -8.01 -1.43 5.83
N ILE A 60 -7.25 -2.45 6.22
CA ILE A 60 -6.83 -3.53 5.34
C ILE A 60 -8.04 -4.46 5.08
N ASN A 61 -8.13 -5.04 3.87
CA ASN A 61 -9.17 -6.03 3.56
C ASN A 61 -8.68 -7.48 3.78
N ILE A 62 -7.92 -7.70 4.84
CA ILE A 62 -7.35 -9.00 5.22
C ILE A 62 -7.52 -9.12 6.73
N SER A 63 -8.13 -10.20 7.22
CA SER A 63 -8.31 -10.40 8.66
C SER A 63 -6.96 -10.69 9.32
N ASP A 64 -6.81 -10.34 10.59
CA ASP A 64 -5.73 -10.79 11.46
C ASP A 64 -5.51 -12.32 11.39
N ARG A 65 -6.59 -13.11 11.37
CA ARG A 65 -6.54 -14.55 11.14
C ARG A 65 -5.83 -14.93 9.84
N ASP A 66 -6.14 -14.25 8.74
CA ASP A 66 -5.50 -14.52 7.44
C ASP A 66 -4.06 -13.95 7.39
N LEU A 67 -3.74 -12.93 8.18
CA LEU A 67 -2.40 -12.36 8.29
C LEU A 67 -1.40 -13.22 9.06
N VAL A 68 -1.86 -14.31 9.69
CA VAL A 68 -0.98 -15.39 10.17
C VAL A 68 -0.13 -15.94 9.02
N GLU A 69 -0.64 -15.90 7.78
CA GLU A 69 0.08 -16.31 6.57
C GLU A 69 1.14 -15.29 6.09
N LEU A 70 1.37 -14.19 6.83
CA LEU A 70 2.49 -13.29 6.62
C LEU A 70 3.61 -13.63 7.63
N PRO A 71 4.46 -14.63 7.32
CA PRO A 71 5.35 -15.22 8.29
C PRO A 71 6.50 -14.27 8.64
N GLU A 72 7.20 -14.63 9.71
CA GLU A 72 8.49 -14.05 10.02
C GLU A 72 9.49 -14.21 8.86
N ARG A 73 10.47 -13.32 8.82
CA ARG A 73 11.66 -13.50 8.00
C ARG A 73 12.73 -14.14 8.88
N GLU A 74 13.12 -15.37 8.55
CA GLU A 74 14.27 -16.02 9.20
C GLU A 74 15.58 -15.24 9.00
N ILE A 75 16.59 -15.58 9.79
CA ILE A 75 17.97 -15.08 9.59
C ILE A 75 18.42 -15.46 8.18
N ILE A 76 19.01 -14.50 7.46
CA ILE A 76 19.64 -14.74 6.17
C ILE A 76 21.14 -14.58 6.37
N ASN A 77 21.87 -15.69 6.31
CA ASN A 77 23.32 -15.75 6.47
C ASN A 77 23.98 -16.26 5.18
N GLY A 78 24.65 -15.38 4.45
CA GLY A 78 25.36 -15.72 3.23
C GLY A 78 26.81 -15.25 3.26
N ASP A 79 27.59 -15.67 2.27
CA ASP A 79 29.01 -15.29 2.16
C ASP A 79 29.13 -13.76 1.96
N GLY A 80 29.52 -13.04 3.01
CA GLY A 80 29.72 -11.58 2.95
C GLY A 80 28.50 -10.73 3.29
N TYR A 81 27.37 -11.33 3.70
CA TYR A 81 26.23 -10.59 4.23
C TYR A 81 25.49 -11.33 5.35
N PHE A 82 24.95 -10.58 6.30
CA PHE A 82 24.18 -11.09 7.43
C PHE A 82 22.99 -10.18 7.67
N ILE A 83 21.80 -10.78 7.70
CA ILE A 83 20.55 -10.08 7.91
C ILE A 83 19.81 -10.78 9.05
N THR A 84 19.51 -10.04 10.12
CA THR A 84 18.80 -10.54 11.31
C THR A 84 17.41 -11.01 10.95
N ALA A 85 16.79 -11.86 11.77
CA ALA A 85 15.37 -12.19 11.61
C ALA A 85 14.47 -10.94 11.75
N PHE A 86 13.23 -11.05 11.27
CA PHE A 86 12.18 -10.06 11.48
C PHE A 86 10.87 -10.78 11.81
N PRO A 87 10.10 -10.34 12.83
CA PRO A 87 8.91 -11.05 13.30
C PRO A 87 7.84 -11.20 12.21
N SER A 88 6.93 -12.16 12.43
CA SER A 88 5.68 -12.25 11.67
C SER A 88 4.84 -10.99 11.90
N PHE A 89 3.83 -10.75 11.05
CA PHE A 89 2.96 -9.60 11.26
C PHE A 89 2.22 -9.69 12.62
N ILE A 90 1.72 -10.88 12.96
CA ILE A 90 0.97 -11.12 14.20
C ILE A 90 1.83 -10.94 15.44
N ASP A 91 3.06 -11.43 15.44
CA ASP A 91 3.97 -11.20 16.56
C ASP A 91 4.34 -9.72 16.68
N TRP A 92 4.55 -9.05 15.55
CA TRP A 92 4.86 -7.63 15.54
C TRP A 92 3.71 -6.77 16.08
N VAL A 93 2.45 -7.04 15.71
CA VAL A 93 1.30 -6.28 16.27
C VAL A 93 1.01 -6.67 17.72
N ARG A 94 1.33 -7.90 18.15
CA ARG A 94 1.26 -8.28 19.57
C ARG A 94 2.17 -7.37 20.41
N ASP A 95 3.42 -7.22 19.98
CA ASP A 95 4.41 -6.46 20.74
C ASP A 95 4.20 -4.94 20.66
N ASN A 96 3.71 -4.42 19.51
CA ASN A 96 3.60 -2.98 19.27
C ASN A 96 2.20 -2.41 19.55
N TYR A 97 1.16 -3.24 19.53
CA TYR A 97 -0.26 -2.83 19.66
C TYR A 97 -1.03 -3.65 20.69
N ASN A 98 -0.37 -4.56 21.43
CA ASN A 98 -1.01 -5.43 22.42
C ASN A 98 -2.19 -6.22 21.84
N HIS A 99 -2.04 -6.69 20.60
CA HIS A 99 -3.07 -7.43 19.87
C HIS A 99 -3.00 -8.94 20.14
N GLU A 100 -4.17 -9.55 20.34
CA GLU A 100 -4.37 -10.99 20.41
C GLU A 100 -5.48 -11.40 19.43
N LEU A 101 -5.34 -12.58 18.83
CA LEU A 101 -6.34 -13.13 17.92
C LEU A 101 -7.60 -13.55 18.69
N ASP A 102 -8.77 -13.23 18.15
CA ASP A 102 -10.07 -13.67 18.67
C ASP A 102 -10.77 -14.59 17.64
N ASP A 103 -11.14 -15.80 18.07
CA ASP A 103 -11.85 -16.75 17.21
C ASP A 103 -13.28 -16.31 16.86
N ASN A 104 -13.88 -15.41 17.64
CA ASN A 104 -15.26 -14.96 17.46
C ASN A 104 -15.36 -13.68 16.63
N LYS A 105 -14.29 -12.87 16.58
CA LYS A 105 -14.28 -11.59 15.87
C LYS A 105 -12.92 -11.31 15.24
N ASP A 106 -12.89 -11.25 13.91
CA ASP A 106 -11.69 -10.88 13.17
C ASP A 106 -11.38 -9.38 13.37
N THR A 107 -10.09 -9.07 13.47
CA THR A 107 -9.59 -7.68 13.46
C THR A 107 -9.07 -7.32 12.07
N TYR A 108 -9.40 -6.11 11.62
CA TYR A 108 -8.88 -5.53 10.38
C TYR A 108 -8.09 -4.27 10.73
N PHE A 109 -6.77 -4.37 10.66
CA PHE A 109 -5.87 -3.26 11.01
C PHE A 109 -5.98 -2.08 10.04
N GLU A 110 -5.59 -0.89 10.50
CA GLU A 110 -5.41 0.27 9.64
C GLU A 110 -4.28 0.01 8.62
N ARG A 111 -4.42 0.56 7.41
CA ARG A 111 -3.40 0.38 6.35
C ARG A 111 -2.04 0.96 6.75
N ASN A 112 -2.03 2.01 7.55
CA ASN A 112 -0.79 2.60 8.01
C ASN A 112 -0.02 1.70 9.00
N VAL A 113 -0.71 0.81 9.74
CA VAL A 113 -0.10 -0.17 10.64
C VAL A 113 0.67 -1.21 9.83
N MET A 114 0.04 -1.75 8.78
CA MET A 114 0.71 -2.61 7.79
C MET A 114 1.88 -1.89 7.11
N GLY A 115 1.70 -0.60 6.79
CA GLY A 115 2.75 0.25 6.25
C GLY A 115 3.99 0.32 7.14
N ARG A 116 3.79 0.58 8.44
CA ARG A 116 4.88 0.65 9.43
C ARG A 116 5.60 -0.69 9.55
N TYR A 117 4.86 -1.80 9.61
CA TYR A 117 5.43 -3.15 9.62
C TYR A 117 6.32 -3.40 8.40
N LEU A 118 5.80 -3.16 7.19
CA LEU A 118 6.55 -3.39 5.94
C LEU A 118 7.76 -2.46 5.81
N HIS A 119 7.63 -1.21 6.22
CA HIS A 119 8.75 -0.26 6.20
C HIS A 119 9.88 -0.69 7.13
N GLN A 120 9.56 -1.08 8.36
CA GLN A 120 10.54 -1.61 9.31
C GLN A 120 11.17 -2.89 8.77
N ARG A 121 10.37 -3.83 8.26
CA ARG A 121 10.86 -5.07 7.63
C ARG A 121 11.85 -4.78 6.52
N ALA A 122 11.53 -3.86 5.61
CA ALA A 122 12.40 -3.44 4.52
C ALA A 122 13.74 -2.86 5.01
N ARG A 123 13.71 -1.98 6.01
CA ARG A 123 14.92 -1.40 6.60
C ARG A 123 15.85 -2.46 7.17
N THR A 124 15.32 -3.49 7.83
CA THR A 124 16.14 -4.55 8.43
C THR A 124 16.95 -5.38 7.43
N ILE A 125 16.55 -5.42 6.16
CA ILE A 125 17.29 -6.10 5.09
C ILE A 125 18.10 -5.13 4.23
N ILE A 126 17.56 -3.97 3.90
CA ILE A 126 18.20 -3.04 2.97
C ILE A 126 19.39 -2.32 3.62
N ASP A 127 19.26 -1.86 4.87
CA ASP A 127 20.32 -1.08 5.50
C ASP A 127 21.63 -1.89 5.68
N PRO A 128 21.61 -3.17 6.12
CA PRO A 128 22.81 -4.02 6.14
C PRO A 128 23.42 -4.24 4.75
N LEU A 129 22.59 -4.47 3.73
CA LEU A 129 23.07 -4.71 2.36
C LEU A 129 23.69 -3.47 1.72
N ILE A 130 23.19 -2.27 2.05
CA ILE A 130 23.82 -1.00 1.66
C ILE A 130 25.18 -0.84 2.35
N LYS A 131 25.27 -1.12 3.66
CA LYS A 131 26.54 -1.04 4.41
C LYS A 131 27.62 -1.98 3.87
N GLN A 132 27.21 -3.08 3.24
CA GLN A 132 28.08 -4.07 2.61
C GLN A 132 28.35 -3.80 1.13
N ASP A 133 27.87 -2.65 0.60
CA ASP A 133 27.98 -2.28 -0.81
C ASP A 133 27.39 -3.38 -1.73
N VAL A 134 26.37 -4.10 -1.29
CA VAL A 134 25.68 -5.10 -2.13
C VAL A 134 24.49 -4.47 -2.85
N VAL A 135 23.81 -3.56 -2.15
CA VAL A 135 22.61 -2.85 -2.60
C VAL A 135 22.92 -1.35 -2.69
N THR A 136 22.43 -0.70 -3.74
CA THR A 136 22.34 0.76 -3.83
C THR A 136 20.87 1.14 -3.86
N LEU A 137 20.44 2.04 -2.97
CA LEU A 137 19.11 2.63 -3.01
C LEU A 137 19.15 3.95 -3.78
N ILE A 138 18.38 4.04 -4.85
CA ILE A 138 18.21 5.22 -5.69
C ILE A 138 16.82 5.78 -5.40
N ASN A 139 16.76 6.89 -4.69
CA ASN A 139 15.50 7.55 -4.36
C ASN A 139 15.03 8.44 -5.52
N ALA A 140 14.53 7.82 -6.59
CA ALA A 140 14.09 8.51 -7.78
C ALA A 140 12.96 7.74 -8.49
N ARG A 141 12.21 8.45 -9.32
CA ARG A 141 11.26 7.85 -10.25
C ARG A 141 11.97 7.49 -11.55
N ALA A 142 11.93 6.21 -11.92
CA ALA A 142 12.30 5.78 -13.27
C ALA A 142 11.22 6.23 -14.28
N THR A 143 11.64 6.80 -15.39
CA THR A 143 10.75 7.34 -16.45
C THR A 143 10.90 6.62 -17.78
N SER A 144 12.05 5.98 -18.03
CA SER A 144 12.28 5.20 -19.24
C SER A 144 13.06 3.94 -18.94
N LEU A 145 12.68 2.85 -19.62
CA LEU A 145 13.45 1.62 -19.69
C LEU A 145 13.66 1.27 -21.15
N LYS A 146 14.92 1.19 -21.57
CA LYS A 146 15.31 0.78 -22.93
C LYS A 146 16.21 -0.43 -22.84
N ILE A 147 15.97 -1.42 -23.69
CA ILE A 147 16.82 -2.61 -23.76
C ILE A 147 17.70 -2.48 -25.00
N VAL A 148 19.02 -2.34 -24.79
CA VAL A 148 20.04 -2.23 -25.83
C VAL A 148 21.07 -3.32 -25.58
N ASP A 149 21.33 -4.18 -26.58
CA ASP A 149 22.29 -5.29 -26.48
C ASP A 149 22.13 -6.17 -25.23
N LYS A 150 20.86 -6.45 -24.85
CA LYS A 150 20.47 -7.22 -23.64
C LYS A 150 20.81 -6.55 -22.31
N ILE A 151 21.17 -5.27 -22.32
CA ILE A 151 21.33 -4.43 -21.13
C ILE A 151 20.14 -3.49 -21.04
N THR A 152 19.57 -3.35 -19.86
CA THR A 152 18.53 -2.34 -19.60
C THR A 152 19.21 -1.04 -19.21
N GLU A 153 18.95 0.01 -19.98
CA GLU A 153 19.19 1.41 -19.61
C GLU A 153 17.94 1.95 -18.91
N ILE A 154 18.14 2.57 -17.74
CA ILE A 154 17.07 3.14 -16.93
C ILE A 154 17.34 4.63 -16.74
N ASP A 155 16.40 5.45 -17.22
CA ASP A 155 16.41 6.91 -17.09
C ASP A 155 15.50 7.35 -15.93
N PHE A 156 15.81 8.49 -15.31
CA PHE A 156 15.09 9.04 -14.16
C PHE A 156 14.37 10.35 -14.49
N GLU A 157 13.39 10.74 -13.66
CA GLU A 157 12.57 11.94 -13.92
C GLU A 157 13.34 13.27 -13.83
N ASN A 158 14.51 13.26 -13.21
CA ASN A 158 15.35 14.43 -13.01
C ASN A 158 16.82 14.10 -13.26
N ASP A 159 17.62 15.13 -13.59
CA ASP A 159 19.06 14.99 -13.81
C ASP A 159 19.86 14.78 -12.51
N GLN A 160 19.20 14.51 -11.37
CA GLN A 160 19.88 14.22 -10.10
C GLN A 160 20.55 12.85 -10.11
N HIS A 161 20.05 11.93 -10.93
CA HIS A 161 20.60 10.60 -11.09
C HIS A 161 20.96 10.37 -12.56
N GLN A 162 22.21 9.96 -12.80
CA GLN A 162 22.62 9.49 -14.12
C GLN A 162 21.89 8.19 -14.46
N SER A 163 21.63 7.98 -15.75
CA SER A 163 21.09 6.73 -16.25
C SER A 163 21.96 5.56 -15.80
N ILE A 164 21.33 4.45 -15.42
CA ILE A 164 22.03 3.23 -15.03
C ILE A 164 21.86 2.13 -16.07
N HIS A 165 22.88 1.27 -16.16
CA HIS A 165 22.89 0.12 -17.06
C HIS A 165 22.97 -1.17 -16.25
N VAL A 166 21.96 -2.03 -16.40
CA VAL A 166 21.85 -3.29 -15.65
C VAL A 166 21.55 -4.48 -16.56
N GLN A 167 22.04 -5.66 -16.20
CA GLN A 167 21.80 -6.88 -16.98
C GLN A 167 20.39 -7.41 -16.81
N HIS A 168 19.79 -7.19 -15.64
CA HIS A 168 18.45 -7.66 -15.32
C HIS A 168 17.66 -6.53 -14.67
N THR A 169 16.37 -6.47 -14.99
CA THR A 169 15.44 -5.51 -14.41
C THR A 169 14.16 -6.22 -13.99
N LEU A 170 13.73 -6.00 -12.76
CA LEU A 170 12.46 -6.47 -12.21
C LEU A 170 11.56 -5.26 -11.98
N LEU A 171 10.35 -5.30 -12.56
CA LEU A 171 9.34 -4.26 -12.38
C LEU A 171 8.34 -4.67 -11.28
N THR A 172 8.27 -3.86 -10.24
CA THR A 172 7.40 -4.01 -9.07
C THR A 172 6.71 -2.69 -8.72
N THR A 173 6.33 -1.91 -9.73
CA THR A 173 5.81 -0.53 -9.65
C THR A 173 4.37 -0.41 -9.12
N GLY A 174 3.69 -1.53 -8.86
CA GLY A 174 2.32 -1.53 -8.32
C GLY A 174 1.30 -1.07 -9.35
N HIS A 175 0.29 -0.31 -8.90
CA HIS A 175 -0.76 0.22 -9.77
C HIS A 175 -0.23 1.39 -10.61
N LEU A 176 -0.53 1.37 -11.91
CA LEU A 176 -0.26 2.48 -12.81
C LEU A 176 -1.38 3.53 -12.67
N PRO A 177 -1.09 4.81 -12.95
CA PRO A 177 -2.11 5.85 -12.97
C PRO A 177 -3.27 5.49 -13.90
N GLU A 178 -4.50 5.74 -13.44
CA GLU A 178 -5.71 5.57 -14.25
C GLU A 178 -5.97 6.81 -15.11
N GLU A 179 -6.26 6.58 -16.39
CA GLU A 179 -6.73 7.62 -17.30
C GLU A 179 -8.18 8.01 -16.95
N LYS A 180 -8.53 9.28 -17.20
CA LYS A 180 -9.89 9.76 -17.01
C LYS A 180 -10.79 9.17 -18.09
N SER A 181 -11.94 8.63 -17.69
CA SER A 181 -13.02 8.33 -18.64
C SER A 181 -13.72 9.61 -19.09
N LYS A 182 -14.45 9.55 -20.21
CA LYS A 182 -15.27 10.68 -20.68
C LYS A 182 -16.19 11.26 -19.60
N GLN A 183 -16.80 10.39 -18.78
CA GLN A 183 -17.64 10.82 -17.67
C GLN A 183 -16.84 11.55 -16.57
N ASP A 184 -15.60 11.12 -16.31
CA ASP A 184 -14.73 11.82 -15.35
C ASP A 184 -14.35 13.21 -15.87
N GLU A 185 -14.18 13.36 -17.19
CA GLU A 185 -13.98 14.66 -17.82
C GLU A 185 -15.22 15.55 -17.70
N GLU A 186 -16.41 15.01 -17.96
CA GLU A 186 -17.69 15.73 -17.81
C GLU A 186 -17.90 16.20 -16.37
N PHE A 187 -17.67 15.34 -15.37
CA PHE A 187 -17.74 15.70 -13.96
C PHE A 187 -16.68 16.72 -13.56
N SER A 188 -15.44 16.56 -14.02
CA SER A 188 -14.37 17.52 -13.77
C SER A 188 -14.68 18.88 -14.39
N HIS A 189 -15.26 18.92 -15.59
CA HIS A 189 -15.66 20.16 -16.25
C HIS A 189 -16.80 20.85 -15.50
N HIS A 190 -17.83 20.10 -15.10
CA HIS A 190 -18.94 20.62 -14.32
C HIS A 190 -18.47 21.19 -12.97
N ALA A 191 -17.61 20.45 -12.23
CA ALA A 191 -17.07 20.93 -10.96
C ALA A 191 -16.28 22.25 -11.11
N ASN A 192 -15.58 22.46 -12.22
CA ASN A 192 -14.85 23.71 -12.47
C ASN A 192 -15.77 24.94 -12.70
N GLN A 193 -17.09 24.73 -12.88
CA GLN A 193 -18.06 25.82 -13.06
C GLN A 193 -18.61 26.36 -11.71
N PHE A 194 -18.36 25.67 -10.60
CA PHE A 194 -18.93 26.00 -9.30
C PHE A 194 -17.85 25.98 -8.21
N SER A 195 -17.85 26.97 -7.32
CA SER A 195 -16.82 27.07 -6.26
C SER A 195 -16.98 26.05 -5.14
N ASP A 196 -18.17 25.48 -4.99
CA ASP A 196 -18.59 24.57 -3.93
C ASP A 196 -18.75 23.12 -4.40
N VAL A 197 -18.38 22.81 -5.65
CA VAL A 197 -18.40 21.47 -6.22
C VAL A 197 -16.97 20.99 -6.47
N PHE A 198 -16.64 19.81 -5.95
CA PHE A 198 -15.28 19.26 -6.05
C PHE A 198 -15.27 17.96 -6.84
N PHE A 199 -14.41 17.88 -7.85
CA PHE A 199 -14.07 16.62 -8.50
C PHE A 199 -12.78 16.05 -7.92
N ILE A 200 -12.85 14.83 -7.38
CA ILE A 200 -11.72 14.11 -6.79
C ILE A 200 -11.41 12.89 -7.66
N HIS A 201 -10.35 12.96 -8.47
CA HIS A 201 -9.90 11.84 -9.32
C HIS A 201 -9.20 10.75 -8.50
N ASN A 202 -8.22 11.15 -7.67
CA ASN A 202 -7.52 10.24 -6.75
C ASN A 202 -8.03 10.48 -5.32
N PRO A 203 -8.84 9.55 -4.77
CA PRO A 203 -9.48 9.74 -3.48
C PRO A 203 -8.52 9.55 -2.30
N TYR A 204 -7.31 9.04 -2.53
CA TYR A 204 -6.28 8.86 -1.50
C TYR A 204 -5.23 9.99 -1.51
N SER A 205 -5.46 11.06 -2.28
CA SER A 205 -4.55 12.19 -2.31
C SER A 205 -4.66 13.06 -1.05
N LYS A 206 -3.57 13.71 -0.63
CA LYS A 206 -3.60 14.71 0.46
C LYS A 206 -4.67 15.79 0.24
N LYS A 207 -4.86 16.21 -1.02
CA LYS A 207 -5.91 17.16 -1.40
C LYS A 207 -7.29 16.61 -1.11
N ALA A 208 -7.57 15.34 -1.42
CA ALA A 208 -8.85 14.69 -1.12
C ALA A 208 -9.10 14.58 0.39
N TYR A 209 -8.10 14.16 1.16
CA TYR A 209 -8.23 14.04 2.62
C TYR A 209 -8.62 15.34 3.32
N ASN A 210 -8.09 16.47 2.84
CA ASN A 210 -8.44 17.79 3.37
C ASN A 210 -9.89 18.21 3.06
N GLN A 211 -10.57 17.53 2.14
CA GLN A 211 -11.93 17.87 1.70
C GLN A 211 -13.00 17.04 2.42
N TYR A 212 -12.75 15.75 2.70
CA TYR A 212 -13.79 14.84 3.22
C TYR A 212 -14.51 15.35 4.48
N ASN A 213 -13.81 16.06 5.37
CA ASN A 213 -14.39 16.62 6.58
C ASN A 213 -15.36 17.80 6.36
N GLN A 214 -15.43 18.33 5.14
CA GLN A 214 -16.24 19.50 4.78
C GLN A 214 -17.39 19.18 3.82
N LEU A 215 -17.41 17.98 3.22
CA LEU A 215 -18.42 17.63 2.21
C LEU A 215 -19.77 17.31 2.85
N HIS A 216 -20.85 17.87 2.31
CA HIS A 216 -22.23 17.59 2.74
C HIS A 216 -22.92 16.55 1.84
N HIS A 217 -22.58 16.56 0.55
CA HIS A 217 -23.08 15.61 -0.43
C HIS A 217 -21.91 14.98 -1.17
N VAL A 218 -21.83 13.65 -1.16
CA VAL A 218 -20.71 12.91 -1.74
C VAL A 218 -21.26 11.86 -2.70
N ALA A 219 -21.04 12.04 -4.00
CA ALA A 219 -21.27 11.00 -4.98
C ALA A 219 -19.99 10.17 -5.17
N ILE A 220 -20.09 8.84 -5.10
CA ILE A 220 -18.95 7.93 -5.22
C ILE A 220 -19.17 7.05 -6.46
N LYS A 221 -18.32 7.24 -7.46
CA LYS A 221 -18.30 6.39 -8.66
C LYS A 221 -17.52 5.11 -8.38
N GLY A 222 -18.22 3.99 -8.39
CA GLY A 222 -17.72 2.66 -8.04
C GLY A 222 -18.26 2.18 -6.70
N MET A 223 -18.57 0.88 -6.63
CA MET A 223 -19.09 0.21 -5.42
C MET A 223 -18.18 -0.94 -4.95
N GLY A 224 -16.90 -0.89 -5.34
CA GLY A 224 -15.84 -1.80 -4.90
C GLY A 224 -15.28 -1.47 -3.50
N LEU A 225 -14.17 -2.11 -3.12
CA LEU A 225 -13.55 -1.90 -1.81
C LEU A 225 -13.17 -0.44 -1.52
N SER A 226 -12.66 0.29 -2.51
CA SER A 226 -12.33 1.72 -2.34
C SER A 226 -13.54 2.57 -1.93
N MET A 227 -14.76 2.20 -2.31
CA MET A 227 -15.97 2.92 -1.88
C MET A 227 -16.15 2.85 -0.37
N ILE A 228 -15.83 1.70 0.25
CA ILE A 228 -15.90 1.53 1.71
C ILE A 228 -14.93 2.51 2.38
N ASP A 229 -13.68 2.59 1.92
CA ASP A 229 -12.69 3.55 2.45
C ASP A 229 -13.24 4.98 2.41
N ILE A 230 -13.86 5.37 1.29
CA ILE A 230 -14.37 6.75 1.12
C ILE A 230 -15.57 7.01 2.03
N VAL A 231 -16.44 6.01 2.22
CA VAL A 231 -17.53 6.10 3.21
C VAL A 231 -16.95 6.32 4.61
N TYR A 232 -15.98 5.51 5.04
CA TYR A 232 -15.32 5.65 6.34
C TYR A 232 -14.67 7.03 6.51
N LEU A 233 -13.97 7.53 5.48
CA LEU A 233 -13.37 8.87 5.48
C LEU A 233 -14.42 9.99 5.63
N CYS A 234 -15.60 9.84 5.01
CA CYS A 234 -16.67 10.84 5.12
C CYS A 234 -17.35 10.82 6.49
N ILE A 235 -17.57 9.64 7.07
CA ILE A 235 -18.29 9.50 8.35
C ILE A 235 -17.37 9.65 9.57
N ALA A 236 -16.05 9.60 9.42
CA ALA A 236 -15.09 9.69 10.53
C ALA A 236 -15.33 10.91 11.44
N ARG A 237 -15.71 12.06 10.85
CA ARG A 237 -16.00 13.31 11.60
C ARG A 237 -17.27 13.26 12.44
N LEU A 238 -18.15 12.28 12.22
CA LEU A 238 -19.45 12.19 12.87
C LEU A 238 -19.34 11.60 14.29
N ASN A 239 -18.20 10.97 14.62
CA ASN A 239 -17.95 10.29 15.89
C ASN A 239 -19.09 9.32 16.27
N GLY A 240 -19.65 8.64 15.27
CA GLY A 240 -20.69 7.63 15.42
C GLY A 240 -20.14 6.21 15.43
N GLU A 241 -21.03 5.24 15.63
CA GLU A 241 -20.71 3.82 15.68
C GLU A 241 -21.76 2.98 14.95
N PHE A 242 -21.32 1.84 14.40
CA PHE A 242 -22.25 0.85 13.85
C PHE A 242 -22.82 0.00 14.98
N LYS A 243 -24.14 -0.01 15.11
CA LYS A 243 -24.90 -0.84 16.06
C LYS A 243 -25.67 -1.92 15.32
N THR A 244 -25.79 -3.09 15.94
CA THR A 244 -26.68 -4.14 15.46
C THR A 244 -28.10 -3.61 15.45
N SER A 245 -28.79 -3.74 14.30
CA SER A 245 -30.21 -3.44 14.23
C SER A 245 -31.03 -4.64 14.73
N ASN A 246 -32.30 -4.43 15.03
CA ASN A 246 -33.23 -5.52 15.39
C ASN A 246 -33.48 -6.51 14.23
N GLN A 247 -32.94 -6.25 13.04
CA GLN A 247 -33.00 -7.12 11.87
C GLN A 247 -31.59 -7.58 11.54
N GLU A 248 -31.09 -8.62 12.21
CA GLU A 248 -29.84 -9.25 11.77
C GLU A 248 -29.96 -9.72 10.30
N PRO A 249 -28.91 -9.57 9.48
CA PRO A 249 -27.54 -9.17 9.81
C PRO A 249 -27.25 -7.66 9.63
N PHE A 250 -28.26 -6.80 9.62
CA PHE A 250 -28.10 -5.39 9.27
C PHE A 250 -27.57 -4.55 10.44
N LEU A 251 -26.57 -3.70 10.15
CA LEU A 251 -26.06 -2.69 11.05
C LEU A 251 -26.65 -1.31 10.72
N SER A 252 -26.90 -0.49 11.73
CA SER A 252 -27.23 0.93 11.59
C SER A 252 -26.09 1.78 12.14
N TYR A 253 -25.68 2.81 11.39
CA TYR A 253 -24.71 3.80 11.87
C TYR A 253 -25.44 4.85 12.70
N ASP A 254 -25.13 4.94 13.99
CA ASP A 254 -25.70 5.88 14.95
C ASP A 254 -24.70 7.00 15.26
N HIS A 255 -25.14 8.25 15.17
CA HIS A 255 -24.33 9.42 15.51
C HIS A 255 -25.18 10.56 16.07
N HIS A 256 -24.60 11.38 16.95
CA HIS A 256 -25.27 12.56 17.50
C HIS A 256 -24.88 13.88 16.82
N SER A 257 -24.13 13.81 15.72
CA SER A 257 -23.74 15.01 14.96
C SER A 257 -24.95 15.73 14.34
N LYS A 258 -24.85 17.05 14.16
CA LYS A 258 -25.80 17.87 13.39
C LYS A 258 -25.53 17.85 11.88
N SER A 259 -24.59 17.00 11.42
CA SER A 259 -24.25 16.93 10.00
C SER A 259 -25.43 16.40 9.18
N ASP A 260 -25.66 17.00 8.02
CA ASP A 260 -26.61 16.58 6.99
C ASP A 260 -25.93 15.78 5.88
N LEU A 261 -24.86 15.03 6.22
CA LEU A 261 -24.05 14.29 5.26
C LEU A 261 -24.91 13.26 4.51
N LYS A 262 -24.85 13.30 3.17
CA LYS A 262 -25.48 12.31 2.29
C LYS A 262 -24.45 11.72 1.33
N ILE A 263 -24.40 10.39 1.27
CA ILE A 263 -23.47 9.65 0.43
C ILE A 263 -24.26 8.86 -0.62
N TYR A 264 -23.87 8.99 -1.89
CA TYR A 264 -24.54 8.42 -3.06
C TYR A 264 -23.54 7.56 -3.84
N PRO A 265 -23.30 6.31 -3.43
CA PRO A 265 -22.49 5.40 -4.21
C PRO A 265 -23.27 4.94 -5.45
N PHE A 266 -22.58 4.82 -6.59
CA PHE A 266 -23.17 4.30 -7.83
C PHE A 266 -22.12 3.54 -8.66
N SER A 267 -22.55 2.52 -9.39
CA SER A 267 -21.74 1.80 -10.37
C SER A 267 -22.57 1.49 -11.61
N LEU A 268 -21.98 0.84 -12.62
CA LEU A 268 -22.69 0.43 -13.83
C LEU A 268 -23.81 -0.59 -13.54
N ASP A 269 -23.60 -1.47 -12.56
CA ASP A 269 -24.50 -2.58 -12.19
C ASP A 269 -25.24 -2.35 -10.87
N GLY A 270 -24.86 -1.34 -10.09
CA GLY A 270 -25.42 -1.04 -8.77
C GLY A 270 -25.07 -2.07 -7.69
N LEU A 271 -24.06 -2.92 -7.89
CA LEU A 271 -23.73 -4.01 -6.99
C LEU A 271 -22.58 -3.66 -6.02
N PRO A 272 -22.81 -3.67 -4.69
CA PRO A 272 -21.74 -3.53 -3.71
C PRO A 272 -20.96 -4.83 -3.51
N VAL A 273 -19.78 -4.71 -2.91
CA VAL A 273 -19.04 -5.87 -2.38
C VAL A 273 -19.82 -6.58 -1.28
N ILE A 274 -19.68 -7.91 -1.22
CA ILE A 274 -20.31 -8.75 -0.19
C ILE A 274 -19.55 -8.56 1.14
N PRO A 275 -20.25 -8.43 2.29
CA PRO A 275 -19.61 -8.33 3.59
C PRO A 275 -18.77 -9.56 3.92
N LYS A 276 -17.68 -9.34 4.63
CA LYS A 276 -16.85 -10.39 5.21
C LYS A 276 -17.55 -11.04 6.42
N PRO A 277 -17.23 -12.31 6.75
CA PRO A 277 -17.71 -12.91 7.99
C PRO A 277 -17.21 -12.13 9.21
N LEU A 278 -17.94 -12.21 10.32
CA LEU A 278 -17.55 -11.55 11.57
C LEU A 278 -16.30 -12.18 12.20
N GLY A 279 -16.16 -13.50 12.11
CA GLY A 279 -15.09 -14.29 12.71
C GLY A 279 -14.98 -15.66 12.04
N LYS A 280 -14.49 -16.68 12.77
CA LYS A 280 -14.38 -18.05 12.23
C LYS A 280 -15.71 -18.80 12.17
N LYS A 281 -16.69 -18.37 12.96
CA LYS A 281 -17.98 -19.01 13.14
C LYS A 281 -19.05 -18.37 12.28
#